data_AF-A0A314YLX5-F1
#
_entry.id   AF-A0A314YLX5-F1
#
_cell.length_a   1.000
_cell.length_b   1.000
_cell.length_c   1.000
_cell.angle_alpha   90.00
_cell.angle_beta   90.00
_cell.angle_gamma   90.00
#
_symmetry.space_group_name_H-M   'P 1'
#
loop_
_entity.id
_entity.type
_entity.pdbx_description
1 polymer ?
#
loop_
_entity_poly.entity_id
_entity_poly.type
_entity_poly.pdbx_seq_one_letter_code
_entity_poly.pdbx_strand_id
1 'polypeptide(L)'
;MELFSKAIFAVYNAPKKIPHIQLTPKPSSQKWSTAQDHGLLSTPSHLLTNSKTNYANTITREDDDICFLHARKLDVFRHVLSKLGEEAVEARVVGNTLSNPHHKSLATFMAKNFFATNSRGTNNRWLNILQEVAKTDFNMVQSLHQNEIVQISKWWKELGLAKELKFARDQPVKWYIWSMACLTDPKLSEERVELTKPISFIYLIDDIFDVYGTLDELILFTEAVNRWEIGDIDHLPDYMKICFKALHDMTNEISSKVYQKHGWNPLHSLRKTWGSLCNAFLVEAKWFKSGHLPKAEDYLKNGIVSSGVNVVMVHIFFLLGQGITKQSVELLNETPAIIVCSSNSSALGRLGKCSGKLIFISSTVNMMRIKMGTTAHTYGAT
;
A
#
# COMPACT_ATOMS: atom_id res chain seq x y z
N MET A 1 4.20 -7.12 22.40
CA MET A 1 3.22 -7.56 21.38
C MET A 1 1.77 -7.25 21.77
N GLU A 2 1.37 -7.43 23.03
CA GLU A 2 0.04 -7.04 23.51
C GLU A 2 -0.21 -5.52 23.45
N LEU A 3 0.81 -4.69 23.71
CA LEU A 3 0.76 -3.22 23.54
C LEU A 3 0.66 -2.77 22.07
N PHE A 4 1.22 -3.54 21.13
CA PHE A 4 1.18 -3.23 19.69
C PHE A 4 -0.19 -3.58 19.07
N SER A 5 -0.80 -4.67 19.56
CA SER A 5 -2.18 -5.04 19.23
C SER A 5 -3.21 -4.12 19.93
N LYS A 6 -2.99 -3.76 21.21
CA LYS A 6 -3.83 -2.83 21.97
C LYS A 6 -3.76 -1.39 21.43
N ALA A 7 -2.61 -0.92 20.93
CA ALA A 7 -2.50 0.40 20.30
C ALA A 7 -3.29 0.50 18.99
N ILE A 8 -3.36 -0.58 18.21
CA ILE A 8 -4.21 -0.63 17.02
C ILE A 8 -5.69 -0.80 17.42
N PHE A 9 -6.02 -1.59 18.45
CA PHE A 9 -7.41 -1.80 18.86
C PHE A 9 -8.03 -0.59 19.59
N ALA A 10 -7.27 0.14 20.42
CA ALA A 10 -7.75 1.28 21.20
C ALA A 10 -8.00 2.54 20.35
N VAL A 11 -7.26 2.70 19.25
CA VAL A 11 -7.48 3.82 18.30
C VAL A 11 -8.74 3.60 17.44
N TYR A 12 -9.20 2.35 17.28
CA TYR A 12 -10.34 2.01 16.43
C TYR A 12 -11.70 1.95 17.16
N ASN A 13 -11.74 1.94 18.50
CA ASN A 13 -12.96 1.68 19.28
C ASN A 13 -13.31 2.76 20.33
N ALA A 14 -13.21 4.04 20.00
CA ALA A 14 -13.87 5.08 20.80
C ALA A 14 -15.40 5.07 20.50
N PRO A 15 -16.28 4.90 21.51
CA PRO A 15 -17.68 4.54 21.28
C PRO A 15 -18.53 5.74 20.84
N LYS A 16 -19.17 5.65 19.66
CA LYS A 16 -20.43 6.35 19.40
C LYS A 16 -21.58 5.42 19.79
N LYS A 17 -22.27 5.74 20.89
CA LYS A 17 -23.49 5.06 21.37
C LYS A 17 -24.57 5.07 20.29
N ILE A 18 -25.13 3.90 19.94
CA ILE A 18 -26.44 3.74 19.28
C ILE A 18 -27.12 2.47 19.89
N PRO A 19 -28.43 2.49 20.20
CA PRO A 19 -29.04 1.60 21.20
C PRO A 19 -29.46 0.21 20.71
N HIS A 20 -29.70 -0.66 21.69
CA HIS A 20 -30.11 -2.06 21.62
C HIS A 20 -31.35 -2.33 20.76
N ILE A 21 -31.31 -3.40 19.96
CA ILE A 21 -32.48 -4.05 19.36
C ILE A 21 -32.50 -5.53 19.80
N GLN A 22 -33.65 -5.98 20.29
CA GLN A 22 -33.91 -7.31 20.83
C GLN A 22 -33.91 -8.41 19.75
N LEU A 23 -33.34 -9.57 20.08
CA LEU A 23 -33.38 -10.80 19.30
C LEU A 23 -34.69 -11.57 19.55
N THR A 24 -35.33 -12.05 18.47
CA THR A 24 -36.43 -13.04 18.52
C THR A 24 -35.95 -14.42 18.02
N PRO A 25 -36.62 -15.54 18.40
CA PRO A 25 -35.96 -16.83 18.56
C PRO A 25 -35.88 -17.71 17.29
N LYS A 26 -34.85 -18.59 17.30
CA LYS A 26 -34.54 -19.66 16.33
C LYS A 26 -35.73 -20.57 15.99
N PRO A 27 -35.93 -20.97 14.72
CA PRO A 27 -36.64 -22.20 14.39
C PRO A 27 -35.71 -23.43 14.44
N SER A 28 -36.34 -24.56 14.72
CA SER A 28 -35.82 -25.87 15.10
C SER A 28 -34.94 -26.58 14.08
N SER A 29 -34.03 -27.41 14.61
CA SER A 29 -33.13 -28.32 13.91
C SER A 29 -33.86 -29.30 12.97
N GLN A 30 -33.58 -29.23 11.67
CA GLN A 30 -33.84 -30.32 10.75
C GLN A 30 -32.48 -30.93 10.37
N LYS A 31 -32.30 -32.22 10.67
CA LYS A 31 -31.14 -33.02 10.28
C LYS A 31 -31.20 -33.23 8.76
N TRP A 32 -30.14 -32.90 8.02
CA TRP A 32 -30.04 -33.24 6.60
C TRP A 32 -29.07 -34.43 6.44
N SER A 33 -29.55 -35.45 5.73
CA SER A 33 -28.88 -36.71 5.42
C SER A 33 -28.06 -36.56 4.13
N THR A 34 -26.81 -37.02 4.16
CA THR A 34 -25.85 -37.02 3.05
C THR A 34 -26.19 -38.09 2.02
N ALA A 35 -27.18 -37.86 1.16
CA ALA A 35 -27.39 -38.66 -0.05
C ALA A 35 -28.41 -38.00 -0.98
N GLN A 36 -27.98 -37.03 -1.78
CA GLN A 36 -28.50 -36.66 -3.11
C GLN A 36 -27.96 -35.27 -3.45
N ASP A 37 -26.82 -35.23 -4.16
CA ASP A 37 -26.44 -34.21 -5.15
C ASP A 37 -24.97 -34.41 -5.57
N HIS A 38 -24.67 -35.61 -6.09
CA HIS A 38 -23.48 -35.83 -6.90
C HIS A 38 -23.80 -35.42 -8.35
N GLY A 39 -23.72 -34.13 -8.64
CA GLY A 39 -23.98 -33.59 -9.98
C GLY A 39 -23.14 -32.39 -10.42
N LEU A 40 -22.31 -31.79 -9.55
CA LEU A 40 -21.55 -30.57 -9.89
C LEU A 40 -20.05 -30.63 -9.65
N LEU A 41 -19.49 -31.83 -9.46
CA LEU A 41 -18.04 -32.04 -9.37
C LEU A 41 -17.62 -33.18 -10.30
N SER A 42 -17.73 -32.97 -11.61
CA SER A 42 -16.90 -33.67 -12.59
C SER A 42 -16.97 -32.95 -13.95
N THR A 43 -15.89 -32.28 -14.34
CA THR A 43 -15.16 -32.53 -15.60
C THR A 43 -13.97 -31.57 -15.77
N PRO A 44 -12.92 -31.98 -16.52
CA PRO A 44 -11.52 -31.70 -16.19
C PRO A 44 -10.80 -30.74 -17.16
N SER A 45 -9.81 -30.04 -16.61
CA SER A 45 -8.46 -29.65 -17.08
C SER A 45 -8.07 -29.47 -18.57
N HIS A 46 -8.94 -29.58 -19.57
CA HIS A 46 -8.50 -29.60 -20.99
C HIS A 46 -8.87 -28.38 -21.84
N LEU A 47 -9.43 -27.31 -21.26
CA LEU A 47 -9.82 -26.09 -22.01
C LEU A 47 -8.84 -24.90 -21.92
N LEU A 48 -7.66 -25.06 -21.30
CA LEU A 48 -6.68 -23.96 -21.16
C LEU A 48 -5.64 -23.88 -22.29
N THR A 49 -5.85 -24.55 -23.42
CA THR A 49 -4.94 -24.49 -24.58
C THR A 49 -5.68 -24.21 -25.88
N ASN A 50 -6.30 -23.02 -25.99
CA ASN A 50 -6.44 -22.30 -27.26
C ASN A 50 -7.20 -20.98 -27.07
N SER A 51 -6.48 -19.87 -27.03
CA SER A 51 -6.91 -18.59 -27.63
C SER A 51 -5.80 -17.56 -27.51
N LYS A 52 -4.82 -17.64 -28.41
CA LYS A 52 -4.20 -16.43 -28.93
C LYS A 52 -5.23 -15.82 -29.90
N THR A 53 -5.86 -14.71 -29.56
CA THR A 53 -6.38 -13.72 -30.51
C THR A 53 -6.95 -12.48 -29.81
N ASN A 54 -6.39 -11.32 -30.19
CA ASN A 54 -7.03 -9.99 -30.30
C ASN A 54 -7.64 -9.33 -29.05
N TYR A 55 -6.79 -8.68 -28.25
CA TYR A 55 -7.20 -7.54 -27.41
C TYR A 55 -7.19 -6.25 -28.25
N ALA A 56 -8.29 -5.95 -28.92
CA ALA A 56 -8.63 -4.60 -29.34
C ALA A 56 -10.15 -4.47 -29.53
N ASN A 57 -10.72 -3.50 -28.81
CA ASN A 57 -12.07 -2.94 -28.95
C ASN A 57 -13.25 -3.84 -28.60
N THR A 58 -13.90 -3.55 -27.47
CA THR A 58 -15.30 -3.08 -27.36
C THR A 58 -15.71 -3.11 -25.88
N ILE A 59 -15.69 -1.97 -25.20
CA ILE A 59 -16.25 -1.83 -23.84
C ILE A 59 -17.75 -1.56 -24.03
N THR A 60 -18.59 -2.57 -23.87
CA THR A 60 -20.06 -2.43 -23.84
C THR A 60 -20.62 -3.17 -22.65
N ARG A 61 -21.13 -2.42 -21.67
CA ARG A 61 -22.36 -2.58 -20.84
C ARG A 61 -22.74 -3.95 -20.22
N GLU A 62 -22.10 -5.07 -20.54
CA GLU A 62 -22.34 -6.40 -19.97
C GLU A 62 -21.45 -6.71 -18.76
N ASP A 63 -20.29 -6.05 -18.63
CA ASP A 63 -19.35 -6.24 -17.52
C ASP A 63 -19.93 -5.84 -16.15
N ASP A 64 -20.82 -4.84 -16.13
CA ASP A 64 -21.52 -4.40 -14.92
C ASP A 64 -22.46 -5.48 -14.36
N ASP A 65 -23.07 -6.29 -15.24
CA ASP A 65 -24.01 -7.34 -14.86
C ASP A 65 -23.28 -8.57 -14.30
N ILE A 66 -22.12 -8.91 -14.87
CA ILE A 66 -21.26 -9.98 -14.37
C ILE A 66 -20.67 -9.61 -13.01
N CYS A 67 -20.18 -8.38 -12.83
CA CYS A 67 -19.62 -7.94 -11.55
C CYS A 67 -20.69 -7.89 -10.45
N PHE A 68 -21.90 -7.41 -10.76
CA PHE A 68 -23.03 -7.38 -9.83
C PHE A 68 -23.51 -8.79 -9.47
N LEU A 69 -23.62 -9.68 -10.46
CA LEU A 69 -23.97 -11.08 -10.25
C LEU A 69 -22.91 -11.81 -9.42
N HIS A 70 -21.63 -11.50 -9.64
CA HIS A 70 -20.52 -12.03 -8.86
C HIS A 70 -20.60 -11.55 -7.40
N ALA A 71 -20.87 -10.26 -7.16
CA ALA A 71 -21.05 -9.72 -5.82
C ALA A 71 -22.20 -10.41 -5.06
N ARG A 72 -23.36 -10.61 -5.71
CA ARG A 72 -24.48 -11.37 -5.12
C ARG A 72 -24.12 -12.81 -4.80
N LYS A 73 -23.39 -13.49 -5.70
CA LYS A 73 -22.92 -14.87 -5.46
C LYS A 73 -21.96 -14.93 -4.27
N LEU A 74 -21.06 -13.94 -4.13
CA LEU A 74 -20.16 -13.85 -2.97
C LEU A 74 -20.93 -13.63 -1.66
N ASP A 75 -21.96 -12.79 -1.65
CA ASP A 75 -22.78 -12.53 -0.45
C ASP A 75 -23.57 -13.77 -0.02
N VAL A 76 -24.17 -14.49 -0.98
CA VAL A 76 -24.83 -15.78 -0.72
C VAL A 76 -23.82 -16.79 -0.19
N PHE A 77 -22.63 -16.85 -0.77
CA PHE A 77 -21.57 -17.77 -0.33
C PHE A 77 -21.08 -17.44 1.09
N ARG A 78 -20.89 -16.15 1.42
CA ARG A 78 -20.54 -15.71 2.79
C ARG A 78 -21.64 -16.08 3.80
N HIS A 79 -22.91 -15.95 3.43
CA HIS A 79 -24.05 -16.32 4.28
C HIS A 79 -24.16 -17.83 4.51
N VAL A 80 -23.83 -18.64 3.49
CA VAL A 80 -23.78 -20.10 3.65
C VAL A 80 -22.61 -20.50 4.56
N LEU A 81 -21.44 -19.88 4.39
CA LEU A 81 -20.28 -20.11 5.25
C LEU A 81 -20.51 -19.72 6.71
N SER A 82 -21.20 -18.61 6.98
CA SER A 82 -21.49 -18.18 8.35
C SER A 82 -22.38 -19.16 9.11
N LYS A 83 -23.13 -20.01 8.39
CA LYS A 83 -23.97 -21.07 8.95
C LYS A 83 -23.24 -22.40 9.18
N LEU A 84 -22.06 -22.60 8.60
CA LEU A 84 -21.29 -23.86 8.70
C LEU A 84 -20.48 -24.01 10.00
N GLY A 85 -20.56 -23.03 10.92
CA GLY A 85 -19.84 -23.04 12.19
C GLY A 85 -18.36 -22.62 12.04
N GLU A 86 -17.84 -21.90 13.02
CA GLU A 86 -16.48 -21.31 13.02
C GLU A 86 -15.32 -22.34 13.12
N GLU A 87 -15.63 -23.64 13.22
CA GLU A 87 -14.66 -24.69 13.55
C GLU A 87 -13.98 -25.35 12.35
N ALA A 88 -14.55 -25.28 11.14
CA ALA A 88 -13.92 -25.85 9.95
C ALA A 88 -12.80 -24.94 9.42
N VAL A 89 -11.57 -25.49 9.29
CA VAL A 89 -10.39 -24.77 8.78
C VAL A 89 -10.67 -24.20 7.38
N GLU A 90 -11.43 -24.93 6.57
CA GLU A 90 -11.88 -24.58 5.24
C GLU A 90 -12.77 -23.34 5.25
N ALA A 91 -13.74 -23.25 6.18
CA ALA A 91 -14.61 -22.08 6.30
C ALA A 91 -13.82 -20.82 6.66
N ARG A 92 -12.80 -20.95 7.52
CA ARG A 92 -11.87 -19.86 7.86
C ARG A 92 -11.03 -19.43 6.66
N VAL A 93 -10.48 -20.39 5.91
CA VAL A 93 -9.70 -20.09 4.70
C VAL A 93 -10.56 -19.36 3.68
N VAL A 94 -11.77 -19.85 3.39
CA VAL A 94 -12.61 -19.20 2.39
C VAL A 94 -13.13 -17.84 2.87
N GLY A 95 -13.54 -17.72 4.14
CA GLY A 95 -13.92 -16.43 4.72
C GLY A 95 -12.79 -15.38 4.67
N ASN A 96 -11.56 -15.80 4.96
CA ASN A 96 -10.38 -14.95 4.86
C ASN A 96 -10.08 -14.53 3.42
N THR A 97 -10.12 -15.45 2.45
CA THR A 97 -9.85 -15.18 1.04
C THR A 97 -10.94 -14.30 0.40
N LEU A 98 -12.21 -14.48 0.78
CA LEU A 98 -13.31 -13.62 0.34
C LEU A 98 -13.18 -12.19 0.89
N SER A 99 -12.66 -12.05 2.10
CA SER A 99 -12.44 -10.74 2.73
C SER A 99 -11.19 -10.06 2.18
N ASN A 100 -10.14 -10.84 1.92
CA ASN A 100 -8.83 -10.40 1.46
C ASN A 100 -8.32 -11.39 0.39
N PRO A 101 -8.67 -11.18 -0.89
CA PRO A 101 -8.21 -12.05 -1.97
C PRO A 101 -6.68 -12.11 -2.01
N HIS A 102 -6.11 -13.26 -2.35
CA HIS A 102 -4.64 -13.44 -2.33
C HIS A 102 -3.90 -12.42 -3.19
N HIS A 103 -4.42 -12.08 -4.38
CA HIS A 103 -3.82 -11.08 -5.29
C HIS A 103 -3.99 -9.62 -4.80
N LYS A 104 -4.80 -9.39 -3.76
CA LYS A 104 -4.98 -8.10 -3.05
C LYS A 104 -4.44 -8.13 -1.63
N SER A 105 -3.76 -9.20 -1.23
CA SER A 105 -3.14 -9.36 0.08
C SER A 105 -1.62 -9.44 -0.05
N LEU A 106 -0.90 -9.12 1.01
CA LEU A 106 0.55 -9.32 1.06
C LEU A 106 0.84 -10.61 1.83
N ALA A 107 1.64 -11.48 1.23
CA ALA A 107 1.97 -12.80 1.80
C ALA A 107 2.51 -12.68 3.23
N THR A 108 3.34 -11.66 3.50
CA THR A 108 3.92 -11.37 4.82
C THR A 108 2.86 -11.13 5.90
N PHE A 109 1.76 -10.44 5.58
CA PHE A 109 0.66 -10.22 6.52
C PHE A 109 -0.24 -11.45 6.69
N MET A 110 -0.27 -12.34 5.69
CA MET A 110 -1.07 -13.56 5.71
C MET A 110 -0.34 -14.75 6.37
N ALA A 111 0.99 -14.70 6.51
CA ALA A 111 1.82 -15.80 7.01
C ALA A 111 1.34 -16.36 8.36
N LYS A 112 0.94 -15.51 9.29
CA LYS A 112 0.42 -15.95 10.61
C LYS A 112 -0.89 -16.71 10.50
N ASN A 113 -1.78 -16.30 9.58
CA ASN A 113 -3.04 -17.02 9.35
C ASN A 113 -2.75 -18.42 8.81
N PHE A 114 -1.78 -18.55 7.91
CA PHE A 114 -1.31 -19.84 7.40
C PHE A 114 -0.69 -20.73 8.49
N PHE A 115 0.14 -20.17 9.38
CA PHE A 115 0.69 -20.94 10.49
C PHE A 115 -0.39 -21.38 11.48
N ALA A 116 -1.37 -20.52 11.77
CA ALA A 116 -2.48 -20.85 12.66
C ALA A 116 -3.37 -21.97 12.09
N THR A 117 -3.71 -21.92 10.80
CA THR A 117 -4.55 -22.95 10.16
C THR A 117 -3.83 -24.29 10.00
N ASN A 118 -2.51 -24.28 9.79
CA ASN A 118 -1.72 -25.49 9.54
C ASN A 118 -1.06 -26.08 10.80
N SER A 119 -1.35 -25.53 11.99
CA SER A 119 -0.78 -25.92 13.28
C SER A 119 -1.21 -27.30 13.80
N ARG A 120 -2.19 -27.95 13.16
CA ARG A 120 -2.58 -29.32 13.50
C ARG A 120 -1.62 -30.29 12.83
N GLY A 121 -0.80 -30.96 13.65
CA GLY A 121 0.23 -31.91 13.23
C GLY A 121 -0.30 -32.87 12.16
N THR A 122 0.28 -32.76 10.97
CA THR A 122 0.00 -33.70 9.90
C THR A 122 0.96 -34.88 10.02
N ASN A 123 0.51 -36.09 9.68
CA ASN A 123 1.39 -37.27 9.57
C ASN A 123 2.39 -37.16 8.41
N ASN A 124 2.46 -36.01 7.73
CA ASN A 124 3.38 -35.77 6.62
C ASN A 124 4.67 -35.10 7.12
N ARG A 125 5.74 -35.90 7.20
CA ARG A 125 7.09 -35.45 7.59
C ARG A 125 7.58 -34.27 6.75
N TRP A 126 7.33 -34.26 5.44
CA TRP A 126 7.75 -33.17 4.55
C TRP A 126 7.04 -31.86 4.86
N LEU A 127 5.74 -31.92 5.15
CA LEU A 127 4.98 -30.74 5.52
C LEU A 127 5.48 -30.14 6.84
N ASN A 128 5.82 -30.97 7.82
CA ASN A 128 6.40 -30.51 9.09
C ASN A 128 7.77 -29.83 8.87
N ILE A 129 8.63 -30.39 8.00
CA ILE A 129 9.92 -29.76 7.66
C ILE A 129 9.70 -28.39 6.99
N LEU A 130 8.78 -28.30 6.02
CA LEU A 130 8.47 -27.03 5.35
C LEU A 130 7.90 -25.98 6.30
N GLN A 131 7.09 -26.39 7.28
CA GLN A 131 6.59 -25.48 8.32
C GLN A 131 7.71 -24.91 9.18
N GLU A 132 8.67 -25.73 9.59
CA GLU A 132 9.81 -25.26 10.38
C GLU A 132 10.71 -24.32 9.57
N VAL A 133 10.94 -24.62 8.28
CA VAL A 133 11.66 -23.71 7.38
C VAL A 133 10.93 -22.37 7.26
N ALA A 134 9.61 -22.41 7.02
CA ALA A 134 8.80 -21.20 6.88
C ALA A 134 8.75 -20.36 8.17
N LYS A 135 8.67 -20.98 9.35
CA LYS A 135 8.76 -20.28 10.64
C LYS A 135 10.13 -19.66 10.85
N THR A 136 11.19 -20.39 10.52
CA THR A 136 12.58 -19.91 10.64
C THR A 136 12.82 -18.70 9.74
N ASP A 137 12.42 -18.78 8.47
CA ASP A 137 12.49 -17.68 7.52
C ASP A 137 11.67 -16.47 8.00
N PHE A 138 10.43 -16.69 8.45
CA PHE A 138 9.59 -15.63 9.01
C PHE A 138 10.26 -14.92 10.19
N ASN A 139 10.85 -15.67 11.13
CA ASN A 139 11.53 -15.10 12.29
C ASN A 139 12.79 -14.32 11.89
N MET A 140 13.56 -14.82 10.91
CA MET A 140 14.73 -14.14 10.37
C MET A 140 14.35 -12.79 9.75
N VAL A 141 13.35 -12.79 8.84
CA VAL A 141 12.85 -11.57 8.19
C VAL A 141 12.25 -10.61 9.22
N GLN A 142 11.55 -11.11 10.23
CA GLN A 142 11.03 -10.29 11.32
C GLN A 142 12.14 -9.60 12.11
N SER A 143 13.22 -10.31 12.45
CA SER A 143 14.37 -9.71 13.15
C SER A 143 15.04 -8.63 12.31
N LEU A 144 15.17 -8.85 11.01
CA LEU A 144 15.66 -7.85 10.06
C LEU A 144 14.79 -6.60 10.06
N HIS A 145 13.46 -6.73 10.00
CA HIS A 145 12.53 -5.60 10.07
C HIS A 145 12.58 -4.85 11.42
N GLN A 146 12.81 -5.55 12.53
CA GLN A 146 13.00 -4.89 13.82
C GLN A 146 14.26 -4.01 13.83
N ASN A 147 15.36 -4.49 13.24
CA ASN A 147 16.59 -3.70 13.11
C ASN A 147 16.38 -2.47 12.20
N GLU A 148 15.63 -2.61 11.10
CA GLU A 148 15.26 -1.49 10.22
C GLU A 148 14.43 -0.43 10.98
N ILE A 149 13.44 -0.87 11.77
CA ILE A 149 12.62 0.02 12.60
C ILE A 149 13.47 0.80 13.61
N VAL A 150 14.47 0.17 14.23
CA VAL A 150 15.39 0.84 15.16
C VAL A 150 16.19 1.93 14.43
N GLN A 151 16.71 1.64 13.24
CA GLN A 151 17.44 2.61 12.42
C GLN A 151 16.56 3.81 12.06
N ILE A 152 15.33 3.55 11.59
CA ILE A 152 14.37 4.60 11.21
C ILE A 152 13.96 5.44 12.41
N SER A 153 13.72 4.80 13.55
CA SER A 153 13.36 5.51 14.79
C SER A 153 14.51 6.40 15.27
N LYS A 154 15.76 5.93 15.15
CA LYS A 154 16.95 6.73 15.44
C LYS A 154 17.07 7.92 14.50
N TRP A 155 17.01 7.69 13.19
CA TRP A 155 17.03 8.73 12.16
C TRP A 155 15.95 9.79 12.39
N TRP A 156 14.70 9.38 12.61
CA TRP A 156 13.58 10.29 12.83
C TRP A 156 13.76 11.14 14.09
N LYS A 157 14.29 10.54 15.17
CA LYS A 157 14.59 11.25 16.41
C LYS A 157 15.73 12.26 16.24
N GLU A 158 16.77 11.92 15.49
CA GLU A 158 17.90 12.79 15.18
C GLU A 158 17.51 13.95 14.26
N LEU A 159 16.58 13.70 13.33
CA LEU A 159 16.02 14.72 12.44
C LEU A 159 15.25 15.81 13.21
N GLY A 160 14.71 15.49 14.38
CA GLY A 160 14.14 16.47 15.32
C GLY A 160 12.79 17.07 14.92
N LEU A 161 12.26 16.76 13.73
CA LEU A 161 11.04 17.39 13.20
C LEU A 161 9.80 17.20 14.06
N ALA A 162 9.67 16.07 14.78
CA ALA A 162 8.53 15.85 15.68
C ALA A 162 8.44 16.89 16.82
N LYS A 163 9.56 17.50 17.21
CA LYS A 163 9.60 18.55 18.25
C LYS A 163 9.19 19.91 17.70
N GLU A 164 9.59 20.20 16.45
CA GLU A 164 9.33 21.46 15.76
C GLU A 164 7.92 21.51 15.16
N LEU A 165 7.44 20.37 14.65
CA LEU A 165 6.18 20.22 13.90
C LEU A 165 5.15 19.43 14.71
N LYS A 166 4.83 19.91 15.92
CA LYS A 166 3.93 19.21 16.87
C LYS A 166 2.51 18.96 16.36
N PHE A 167 2.08 19.69 15.33
CA PHE A 167 0.77 19.51 14.70
C PHE A 167 0.72 18.30 13.76
N ALA A 168 1.86 17.87 13.23
CA ALA A 168 1.93 16.80 12.26
C ALA A 168 1.94 15.42 12.93
N ARG A 169 1.56 14.39 12.16
CA ARG A 169 1.60 13.00 12.61
C ARG A 169 3.06 12.59 12.89
N ASP A 170 3.31 12.03 14.07
CA ASP A 170 4.59 11.43 14.44
C ASP A 170 4.47 9.90 14.48
N GLN A 171 4.58 9.25 13.31
CA GLN A 171 4.29 7.83 13.16
C GLN A 171 5.32 7.06 12.31
N PRO A 172 6.64 7.14 12.62
CA PRO A 172 7.71 6.53 11.81
C PRO A 172 7.55 5.03 11.59
N VAL A 173 7.03 4.30 12.58
CA VAL A 173 6.75 2.86 12.46
C VAL A 173 5.64 2.59 11.44
N LYS A 174 4.60 3.44 11.36
CA LYS A 174 3.53 3.27 10.37
C LYS A 174 4.01 3.60 8.97
N TRP A 175 4.88 4.60 8.83
CA TRP A 175 5.49 4.95 7.55
C TRP A 175 6.41 3.83 7.04
N TYR A 176 7.17 3.21 7.93
CA TYR A 176 8.00 2.05 7.61
C TYR A 176 7.21 0.84 7.06
N ILE A 177 5.98 0.61 7.54
CA ILE A 177 5.12 -0.49 7.04
C ILE A 177 4.94 -0.40 5.52
N TRP A 178 4.90 0.81 4.96
CA TRP A 178 4.79 1.00 3.51
C TRP A 178 6.03 0.54 2.77
N SER A 179 7.22 0.90 3.24
CA SER A 179 8.48 0.44 2.64
C SER A 179 8.61 -1.08 2.69
N MET A 180 8.25 -1.68 3.83
CA MET A 180 8.20 -3.13 4.02
C MET A 180 7.24 -3.82 3.04
N ALA A 181 6.06 -3.21 2.81
CA ALA A 181 5.07 -3.72 1.88
C ALA A 181 5.51 -3.60 0.40
N CYS A 182 6.22 -2.53 0.05
CA CYS A 182 6.68 -2.28 -1.32
C CYS A 182 7.88 -3.15 -1.71
N LEU A 183 8.82 -3.37 -0.79
CA LEU A 183 10.08 -4.07 -1.06
C LEU A 183 10.17 -5.33 -0.21
N THR A 184 9.60 -6.42 -0.72
CA THR A 184 9.45 -7.68 0.06
C THR A 184 10.71 -8.55 0.10
N ASP A 185 11.69 -8.33 -0.78
CA ASP A 185 12.93 -9.10 -0.78
C ASP A 185 13.78 -8.73 0.45
N PRO A 186 14.14 -9.68 1.34
CA PRO A 186 14.94 -9.40 2.52
C PRO A 186 16.27 -8.68 2.21
N LYS A 187 16.85 -8.89 1.03
CA LYS A 187 18.11 -8.26 0.60
C LYS A 187 18.00 -6.74 0.41
N LEU A 188 16.78 -6.21 0.25
CA LEU A 188 16.52 -4.79 0.01
C LEU A 188 16.38 -3.98 1.33
N SER A 189 17.20 -4.30 2.32
CA SER A 189 17.09 -3.73 3.66
C SER A 189 17.44 -2.24 3.69
N GLU A 190 18.54 -1.88 3.02
CA GLU A 190 18.96 -0.50 2.84
C GLU A 190 17.89 0.30 2.09
N GLU A 191 17.37 -0.23 0.99
CA GLU A 191 16.34 0.43 0.17
C GLU A 191 15.05 0.66 0.96
N ARG A 192 14.65 -0.27 1.85
CA ARG A 192 13.49 -0.07 2.73
C ARG A 192 13.70 1.06 3.73
N VAL A 193 14.88 1.14 4.33
CA VAL A 193 15.22 2.22 5.27
C VAL A 193 15.22 3.55 4.54
N GLU A 194 15.89 3.65 3.40
CA GLU A 194 15.95 4.88 2.60
C GLU A 194 14.59 5.30 2.04
N LEU A 195 13.75 4.35 1.61
CA LEU A 195 12.39 4.62 1.10
C LEU A 195 11.44 5.11 2.20
N THR A 196 11.68 4.76 3.46
CA THR A 196 10.84 5.24 4.56
C THR A 196 10.98 6.75 4.77
N LYS A 197 12.15 7.31 4.48
CA LYS A 197 12.42 8.74 4.62
C LYS A 197 11.50 9.60 3.75
N PRO A 198 11.43 9.44 2.40
CA PRO A 198 10.51 10.21 1.58
C PRO A 198 9.04 9.92 1.92
N ILE A 199 8.67 8.69 2.31
CA ILE A 199 7.30 8.41 2.76
C ILE A 199 6.94 9.26 3.99
N SER A 200 7.88 9.40 4.94
CA SER A 200 7.69 10.25 6.12
C SER A 200 7.45 11.71 5.72
N PHE A 201 8.21 12.23 4.76
CA PHE A 201 8.03 13.59 4.23
C PHE A 201 6.72 13.79 3.48
N ILE A 202 6.22 12.78 2.75
CA ILE A 202 4.89 12.85 2.11
C ILE A 202 3.82 13.10 3.16
N TYR A 203 3.81 12.32 4.24
CA TYR A 203 2.84 12.50 5.34
C TYR A 203 3.01 13.82 6.09
N LEU A 204 4.24 14.25 6.29
CA LEU A 204 4.54 15.51 6.97
C LEU A 204 4.04 16.71 6.16
N ILE A 205 4.31 16.72 4.86
CA ILE A 205 3.87 17.79 3.96
C ILE A 205 2.35 17.75 3.78
N ASP A 206 1.74 16.56 3.66
CA ASP A 206 0.28 16.38 3.65
C ASP A 206 -0.38 17.05 4.88
N ASP A 207 0.18 16.88 6.09
CA ASP A 207 -0.33 17.55 7.30
C ASP A 207 -0.16 19.08 7.25
N ILE A 208 0.92 19.59 6.65
CA ILE A 208 1.11 21.03 6.45
C ILE A 208 0.00 21.58 5.54
N PHE A 209 -0.32 20.91 4.44
CA PHE A 209 -1.33 21.37 3.48
C PHE A 209 -2.77 21.18 3.95
N ASP A 210 -3.08 20.09 4.63
CA ASP A 210 -4.46 19.74 5.00
C ASP A 210 -4.91 20.32 6.36
N VAL A 211 -3.98 20.58 7.28
CA VAL A 211 -4.32 20.90 8.68
C VAL A 211 -3.83 22.26 9.13
N TYR A 212 -2.57 22.61 8.81
CA TYR A 212 -1.89 23.70 9.52
C TYR A 212 -1.67 24.96 8.69
N GLY A 213 -1.16 24.84 7.47
CA GLY A 213 -0.72 25.98 6.66
C GLY A 213 -1.88 26.83 6.17
N THR A 214 -1.69 28.15 6.16
CA THR A 214 -2.62 29.06 5.48
C THR A 214 -2.38 29.03 3.98
N LEU A 215 -3.40 29.37 3.17
CA LEU A 215 -3.26 29.30 1.71
C LEU A 215 -2.08 30.13 1.18
N ASP A 216 -1.82 31.31 1.75
CA ASP A 216 -0.70 32.17 1.34
C ASP A 216 0.65 31.52 1.68
N GLU A 217 0.78 30.93 2.88
CA GLU A 217 1.98 30.16 3.27
C GLU A 217 2.18 28.93 2.36
N LEU A 218 1.11 28.22 2.01
CA LEU A 218 1.16 27.05 1.14
C LEU A 218 1.60 27.40 -0.28
N ILE A 219 1.19 28.57 -0.79
CA ILE A 219 1.66 29.09 -2.08
C ILE A 219 3.17 29.30 -2.02
N LEU A 220 3.65 30.03 -1.02
CA LEU A 220 5.09 30.31 -0.85
C LEU A 220 5.90 29.02 -0.68
N PHE A 221 5.41 28.07 0.12
CA PHE A 221 6.08 26.78 0.30
C PHE A 221 6.15 25.99 -1.00
N THR A 222 5.07 25.99 -1.79
CA THR A 222 5.04 25.32 -3.10
C THR A 222 6.03 25.96 -4.06
N GLU A 223 6.14 27.29 -4.07
CA GLU A 223 7.13 28.01 -4.88
C GLU A 223 8.56 27.67 -4.46
N ALA A 224 8.85 27.65 -3.15
CA ALA A 224 10.17 27.27 -2.64
C ALA A 224 10.54 25.84 -3.05
N VAL A 225 9.60 24.89 -2.98
CA VAL A 225 9.81 23.51 -3.46
C VAL A 225 10.00 23.47 -4.97
N ASN A 226 9.28 24.26 -5.77
CA ASN A 226 9.46 24.27 -7.22
C ASN A 226 10.82 24.87 -7.64
N ARG A 227 11.31 25.91 -6.95
CA ARG A 227 12.62 26.53 -7.21
C ARG A 227 13.78 25.67 -6.69
N TRP A 228 13.57 25.00 -5.55
CA TRP A 228 14.57 24.19 -4.87
C TRP A 228 15.82 24.98 -4.40
N GLU A 229 15.67 26.27 -4.11
CA GLU A 229 16.75 27.17 -3.70
C GLU A 229 16.67 27.51 -2.20
N ILE A 230 17.65 27.07 -1.40
CA ILE A 230 17.67 27.34 0.06
C ILE A 230 17.87 28.83 0.38
N GLY A 231 18.53 29.59 -0.51
CA GLY A 231 18.83 31.00 -0.29
C GLY A 231 17.62 31.93 -0.32
N ASP A 232 16.48 31.45 -0.84
CA ASP A 232 15.25 32.25 -1.01
C ASP A 232 14.08 31.59 -0.28
N ILE A 233 14.27 31.27 1.00
CA ILE A 233 13.19 30.75 1.88
C ILE A 233 12.95 31.63 3.09
N ASP A 234 13.58 32.79 3.17
CA ASP A 234 13.48 33.69 4.34
C ASP A 234 12.06 34.21 4.55
N HIS A 235 11.26 34.27 3.49
CA HIS A 235 9.86 34.66 3.49
C HIS A 235 8.90 33.57 4.00
N LEU A 236 9.36 32.32 4.16
CA LEU A 236 8.53 31.24 4.72
C LEU A 236 8.41 31.38 6.25
N PRO A 237 7.36 30.83 6.86
CA PRO A 237 7.35 30.57 8.30
C PRO A 237 8.46 29.60 8.73
N ASP A 238 8.95 29.73 9.95
CA ASP A 238 10.08 28.91 10.46
C ASP A 238 9.83 27.41 10.36
N TYR A 239 8.60 26.96 10.65
CA TYR A 239 8.22 25.54 10.57
C TYR A 239 8.34 24.99 9.14
N MET A 240 8.00 25.80 8.13
CA MET A 240 8.15 25.48 6.72
C MET A 240 9.61 25.51 6.27
N LYS A 241 10.41 26.46 6.76
CA LYS A 241 11.87 26.49 6.50
C LYS A 241 12.53 25.22 7.03
N ILE A 242 12.20 24.81 8.25
CA ILE A 242 12.73 23.60 8.89
C ILE A 242 12.33 22.36 8.07
N CYS A 243 11.06 22.26 7.68
CA CYS A 243 10.58 21.16 6.84
C CYS A 243 11.29 21.11 5.48
N PHE A 244 11.40 22.26 4.79
CA PHE A 244 12.03 22.34 3.47
C PHE A 244 13.52 22.02 3.51
N LYS A 245 14.28 22.54 4.49
CA LYS A 245 15.70 22.21 4.67
C LYS A 245 15.88 20.70 4.89
N ALA A 246 15.08 20.11 5.76
CA ALA A 246 15.14 18.67 6.02
C ALA A 246 14.77 17.83 4.78
N LEU A 247 13.79 18.27 3.99
CA LEU A 247 13.41 17.63 2.72
C LEU A 247 14.55 17.71 1.70
N HIS A 248 15.16 18.89 1.58
CA HIS A 248 16.29 19.14 0.69
C HIS A 248 17.47 18.24 1.03
N ASP A 249 17.86 18.18 2.30
CA ASP A 249 19.01 17.40 2.76
C ASP A 249 18.78 15.89 2.59
N MET A 250 17.58 15.40 2.93
CA MET A 250 17.18 14.02 2.71
C MET A 250 17.23 13.64 1.22
N THR A 251 16.73 14.52 0.34
CA THR A 251 16.73 14.27 -1.11
C THR A 251 18.16 14.22 -1.67
N ASN A 252 19.05 15.09 -1.19
CA ASN A 252 20.46 15.07 -1.59
C ASN A 252 21.21 13.86 -1.03
N GLU A 253 20.91 13.42 0.19
CA GLU A 253 21.47 12.20 0.79
C GLU A 253 21.13 10.98 -0.08
N ILE A 254 19.84 10.80 -0.41
CA ILE A 254 19.38 9.71 -1.29
C ILE A 254 20.02 9.82 -2.67
N SER A 255 20.05 11.02 -3.25
CA SER A 255 20.67 11.24 -4.56
C SER A 255 22.16 10.85 -4.57
N SER A 256 22.88 11.17 -3.49
CA SER A 256 24.29 10.82 -3.34
C SER A 256 24.48 9.31 -3.24
N LYS A 257 23.63 8.61 -2.47
CA LYS A 257 23.66 7.15 -2.37
C LYS A 257 23.38 6.46 -3.69
N VAL A 258 22.35 6.92 -4.42
CA VAL A 258 22.02 6.39 -5.75
C VAL A 258 23.17 6.62 -6.73
N TYR A 259 23.80 7.79 -6.72
CA TYR A 259 24.95 8.07 -7.57
C TYR A 259 26.14 7.18 -7.24
N GLN A 260 26.45 6.98 -5.95
CA GLN A 260 27.54 6.11 -5.52
C GLN A 260 27.29 4.63 -5.87
N LYS A 261 26.04 4.16 -5.74
CA LYS A 261 25.67 2.76 -5.96
C LYS A 261 25.48 2.40 -7.44
N HIS A 262 24.89 3.32 -8.21
CA HIS A 262 24.41 3.05 -9.57
C HIS A 262 25.00 3.96 -10.65
N GLY A 263 25.82 4.94 -10.28
CA GLY A 263 26.45 5.88 -11.22
C GLY A 263 25.51 6.90 -11.86
N TRP A 264 24.25 6.97 -11.41
CA TRP A 264 23.24 7.89 -11.95
C TRP A 264 22.88 8.97 -10.94
N ASN A 265 22.75 10.22 -11.40
CA ASN A 265 22.29 11.32 -10.56
C ASN A 265 20.76 11.51 -10.69
N PRO A 266 19.94 11.08 -9.71
CA PRO A 266 18.49 11.16 -9.79
C PRO A 266 17.93 12.53 -9.42
N LEU A 267 18.77 13.47 -8.98
CA LEU A 267 18.35 14.67 -8.26
C LEU A 267 17.29 15.48 -9.00
N HIS A 268 17.47 15.70 -10.31
CA HIS A 268 16.50 16.42 -11.12
C HIS A 268 15.10 15.77 -11.07
N SER A 269 15.01 14.46 -11.25
CA SER A 269 13.75 13.73 -11.22
C SER A 269 13.11 13.71 -9.83
N LEU A 270 13.91 13.59 -8.77
CA LEU A 270 13.41 13.65 -7.39
C LEU A 270 12.81 15.04 -7.08
N ARG A 271 13.52 16.12 -7.41
CA ARG A 271 13.06 17.51 -7.21
C ARG A 271 11.77 17.78 -7.96
N LYS A 272 11.73 17.44 -9.26
CA LYS A 272 10.53 17.59 -10.11
C LYS A 272 9.32 16.87 -9.50
N THR A 273 9.54 15.69 -8.95
CA THR A 273 8.48 14.86 -8.38
C THR A 273 7.94 15.44 -7.07
N TRP A 274 8.79 15.99 -6.21
CA TRP A 274 8.38 16.73 -5.01
C TRP A 274 7.60 18.01 -5.34
N GLY A 275 8.07 18.78 -6.34
CA GLY A 275 7.33 19.95 -6.84
C GLY A 275 5.94 19.57 -7.37
N SER A 276 5.86 18.49 -8.16
CA SER A 276 4.58 17.98 -8.67
C SER A 276 3.61 17.59 -7.54
N LEU A 277 4.10 16.97 -6.47
CA LEU A 277 3.29 16.64 -5.29
C LEU A 277 2.77 17.91 -4.60
N CYS A 278 3.63 18.89 -4.32
CA CYS A 278 3.22 20.14 -3.66
C CYS A 278 2.23 20.94 -4.51
N ASN A 279 2.43 20.99 -5.83
CA ASN A 279 1.48 21.60 -6.75
C ASN A 279 0.10 20.93 -6.68
N ALA A 280 0.05 19.59 -6.60
CA ALA A 280 -1.21 18.86 -6.47
C ALA A 280 -1.89 19.07 -5.11
N PHE A 281 -1.13 19.14 -4.01
CA PHE A 281 -1.68 19.51 -2.70
C PHE A 281 -2.21 20.95 -2.69
N LEU A 282 -1.52 21.89 -3.34
CA LEU A 282 -1.96 23.27 -3.44
C LEU A 282 -3.28 23.40 -4.20
N VAL A 283 -3.51 22.58 -5.23
CA VAL A 283 -4.81 22.52 -5.93
C VAL A 283 -5.92 22.08 -4.98
N GLU A 284 -5.69 21.05 -4.16
CA GLU A 284 -6.66 20.58 -3.17
C GLU A 284 -6.93 21.64 -2.09
N ALA A 285 -5.90 22.31 -1.58
CA ALA A 285 -6.04 23.40 -0.62
C ALA A 285 -6.85 24.58 -1.19
N LYS A 286 -6.65 24.92 -2.48
CA LYS A 286 -7.44 25.96 -3.17
C LYS A 286 -8.91 25.57 -3.31
N TRP A 287 -9.21 24.31 -3.66
CA TRP A 287 -10.58 23.81 -3.68
C TRP A 287 -11.24 23.89 -2.31
N PHE A 288 -10.55 23.45 -1.27
CA PHE A 288 -11.03 23.50 0.10
C PHE A 288 -11.31 24.94 0.56
N LYS A 289 -10.37 25.86 0.37
CA LYS A 289 -10.49 27.26 0.80
C LYS A 289 -11.61 28.02 0.08
N SER A 290 -11.81 27.76 -1.21
CA SER A 290 -12.85 28.39 -2.02
C SER A 290 -14.24 27.77 -1.86
N GLY A 291 -14.34 26.61 -1.19
CA GLY A 291 -15.57 25.81 -1.16
C GLY A 291 -15.93 25.21 -2.52
N HIS A 292 -15.00 25.20 -3.47
CA HIS A 292 -15.22 24.62 -4.80
C HIS A 292 -15.26 23.10 -4.70
N LEU A 293 -16.35 22.50 -5.17
CA LEU A 293 -16.47 21.05 -5.30
C LEU A 293 -16.04 20.63 -6.72
N PRO A 294 -14.84 20.05 -6.90
CA PRO A 294 -14.39 19.62 -8.22
C PRO A 294 -15.24 18.47 -8.74
N LYS A 295 -15.29 18.30 -10.06
CA LYS A 295 -15.86 17.09 -10.67
C LYS A 295 -15.02 15.87 -10.27
N ALA A 296 -15.63 14.69 -10.20
CA ALA A 296 -14.95 13.46 -9.82
C ALA A 296 -13.72 13.16 -10.71
N GLU A 297 -13.81 13.43 -12.01
CA GLU A 297 -12.68 13.27 -12.95
C GLU A 297 -11.50 14.18 -12.62
N ASP A 298 -11.78 15.47 -12.38
CA ASP A 298 -10.76 16.46 -12.03
C ASP A 298 -10.11 16.13 -10.67
N TYR A 299 -10.94 15.71 -9.71
CA TYR A 299 -10.46 15.25 -8.40
C TYR A 299 -9.56 14.02 -8.52
N LEU A 300 -9.95 13.00 -9.31
CA LEU A 300 -9.13 11.80 -9.49
C LEU A 300 -7.84 12.10 -10.24
N LYS A 301 -7.89 12.97 -11.25
CA LYS A 301 -6.70 13.40 -12.01
C LYS A 301 -5.67 14.07 -11.11
N ASN A 302 -6.09 14.97 -10.23
CA ASN A 302 -5.20 15.56 -9.21
C ASN A 302 -4.80 14.53 -8.14
N GLY A 303 -5.77 13.73 -7.71
CA GLY A 303 -5.68 12.66 -6.72
C GLY A 303 -4.61 11.62 -7.04
N ILE A 304 -4.33 11.37 -8.32
CA ILE A 304 -3.23 10.52 -8.76
C ILE A 304 -1.89 11.03 -8.24
N VAL A 305 -1.66 12.34 -8.36
CA VAL A 305 -0.40 12.99 -7.99
C VAL A 305 -0.37 13.27 -6.50
N SER A 306 -1.44 13.85 -5.94
CA SER A 306 -1.54 14.19 -4.51
C SER A 306 -1.51 12.95 -3.61
N SER A 307 -1.61 11.74 -4.14
CA SER A 307 -1.52 10.49 -3.35
C SER A 307 -0.12 10.22 -2.81
N GLY A 308 0.90 10.89 -3.34
CA GLY A 308 2.29 10.63 -3.02
C GLY A 308 2.84 9.32 -3.59
N VAL A 309 1.99 8.45 -4.18
CA VAL A 309 2.43 7.18 -4.78
C VAL A 309 3.47 7.41 -5.88
N ASN A 310 3.30 8.45 -6.69
CA ASN A 310 4.30 8.80 -7.72
C ASN A 310 5.67 9.08 -7.11
N VAL A 311 5.72 9.85 -6.01
CA VAL A 311 6.96 10.10 -5.26
C VAL A 311 7.60 8.80 -4.80
N VAL A 312 6.82 7.91 -4.18
CA VAL A 312 7.31 6.60 -3.72
C VAL A 312 7.88 5.78 -4.88
N MET A 313 7.18 5.73 -6.02
CA MET A 313 7.61 4.95 -7.19
C MET A 313 8.90 5.48 -7.80
N VAL A 314 9.04 6.80 -7.92
CA VAL A 314 10.26 7.42 -8.43
C VAL A 314 11.45 7.11 -7.52
N HIS A 315 11.26 7.17 -6.19
CA HIS A 315 12.31 6.81 -5.25
C HIS A 315 12.67 5.32 -5.34
N ILE A 316 11.69 4.41 -5.43
CA ILE A 316 11.94 2.97 -5.61
C ILE A 316 12.77 2.71 -6.88
N PHE A 317 12.39 3.31 -8.01
CA PHE A 317 13.08 3.12 -9.28
C PHE A 317 14.59 3.44 -9.17
N PHE A 318 14.92 4.58 -8.57
CA PHE A 318 16.31 5.00 -8.41
C PHE A 318 17.06 4.21 -7.33
N LEU A 319 16.41 3.88 -6.21
CA LEU A 319 17.02 3.08 -5.15
C LEU A 319 17.40 1.67 -5.65
N LEU A 320 16.54 1.05 -6.48
CA LEU A 320 16.80 -0.27 -7.05
C LEU A 320 17.89 -0.25 -8.13
N GLY A 321 18.04 0.85 -8.88
CA GLY A 321 19.09 0.98 -9.89
C GLY A 321 18.88 0.17 -11.17
N GLN A 322 17.81 -0.62 -11.25
CA GLN A 322 17.61 -1.58 -12.33
C GLN A 322 17.12 -0.87 -13.60
N GLY A 323 17.91 -0.97 -14.68
CA GLY A 323 17.51 -0.47 -15.99
C GLY A 323 17.51 1.05 -16.12
N ILE A 324 18.30 1.77 -15.33
CA ILE A 324 18.39 3.23 -15.44
C ILE A 324 19.02 3.63 -16.77
N THR A 325 18.22 4.27 -17.61
CA THR A 325 18.59 4.87 -18.89
C THR A 325 17.91 6.23 -19.03
N LYS A 326 18.37 7.07 -19.97
CA LYS A 326 17.68 8.34 -20.29
C LYS A 326 16.21 8.11 -20.64
N GLN A 327 15.94 7.11 -21.49
CA GLN A 327 14.58 6.75 -21.93
C GLN A 327 13.68 6.28 -20.77
N SER A 328 14.20 5.43 -19.87
CA SER A 328 13.40 4.98 -18.71
C SER A 328 13.10 6.14 -17.75
N VAL A 329 14.03 7.10 -17.61
CA VAL A 329 13.84 8.29 -16.77
C VAL A 329 12.84 9.26 -17.41
N GLU A 330 12.88 9.44 -18.72
CA GLU A 330 11.88 10.21 -19.47
C GLU A 330 10.48 9.60 -19.29
N LEU A 331 10.34 8.29 -19.49
CA LEU A 331 9.09 7.59 -19.28
C LEU A 331 8.56 7.75 -17.84
N LEU A 332 9.44 7.66 -16.84
CA LEU A 332 9.10 7.85 -15.44
C LEU A 332 8.57 9.27 -15.17
N ASN A 333 9.18 10.27 -15.81
CA ASN A 333 8.80 11.68 -15.70
C ASN A 333 7.47 12.02 -16.39
N GLU A 334 7.01 11.20 -17.33
CA GLU A 334 5.71 11.30 -18.00
C GLU A 334 4.56 10.66 -17.21
N THR A 335 4.83 10.15 -16.00
CA THR A 335 3.87 9.39 -15.17
C THR A 335 3.30 8.18 -15.91
N PRO A 336 4.08 7.08 -16.04
CA PRO A 336 3.67 5.93 -16.80
C PRO A 336 2.37 5.32 -16.27
N ALA A 337 1.62 4.64 -17.14
CA ALA A 337 0.30 4.06 -16.81
C ALA A 337 0.31 3.19 -15.53
N ILE A 338 1.44 2.57 -15.19
CA ILE A 338 1.59 1.79 -13.96
C ILE A 338 1.48 2.65 -12.70
N ILE A 339 2.03 3.86 -12.72
CA ILE A 339 1.90 4.84 -11.64
C ILE A 339 0.47 5.32 -11.58
N VAL A 340 -0.15 5.61 -12.73
CA VAL A 340 -1.56 6.03 -12.80
C VAL A 340 -2.52 5.00 -12.20
N CYS A 341 -2.40 3.71 -12.56
CA CYS A 341 -3.26 2.65 -11.99
C CYS A 341 -3.08 2.51 -10.46
N SER A 342 -1.82 2.59 -10.01
CA SER A 342 -1.46 2.47 -8.60
C SER A 342 -1.99 3.64 -7.79
N SER A 343 -1.82 4.85 -8.31
CA SER A 343 -2.29 6.08 -7.71
C SER A 343 -3.81 6.20 -7.74
N ASN A 344 -4.49 5.75 -8.81
CA ASN A 344 -5.96 5.69 -8.87
C ASN A 344 -6.51 4.82 -7.74
N SER A 345 -5.90 3.65 -7.50
CA SER A 345 -6.30 2.77 -6.40
C SER A 345 -6.15 3.45 -5.04
N SER A 346 -5.06 4.19 -4.83
CA SER A 346 -4.84 4.97 -3.59
C SER A 346 -5.78 6.17 -3.46
N ALA A 347 -6.03 6.90 -4.55
CA ALA A 347 -6.94 8.04 -4.58
C ALA A 347 -8.39 7.61 -4.30
N LEU A 348 -8.83 6.49 -4.88
CA LEU A 348 -10.12 5.86 -4.56
C LEU A 348 -10.17 5.42 -3.08
N GLY A 349 -9.07 4.93 -2.52
CA GLY A 349 -8.95 4.64 -1.09
C GLY A 349 -9.18 5.86 -0.18
N ARG A 350 -8.78 7.06 -0.64
CA ARG A 350 -9.05 8.33 0.09
C ARG A 350 -10.51 8.76 0.04
N LEU A 351 -11.21 8.53 -1.07
CA LEU A 351 -12.67 8.66 -1.14
C LEU A 351 -13.38 7.67 -0.21
N GLY A 352 -12.79 6.49 0.00
CA GLY A 352 -13.25 5.46 0.92
C GLY A 352 -12.92 5.65 2.40
N LYS A 353 -12.50 6.85 2.86
CA LYS A 353 -12.16 7.15 4.28
C LYS A 353 -13.28 6.86 5.30
N CYS A 354 -14.46 6.37 4.90
CA CYS A 354 -15.44 5.73 5.79
C CYS A 354 -15.13 4.27 6.16
N SER A 355 -14.11 3.62 5.58
CA SER A 355 -13.80 2.22 5.85
C SER A 355 -12.32 1.90 5.68
N GLY A 356 -11.53 2.14 6.74
CA GLY A 356 -10.09 1.93 6.78
C GLY A 356 -9.64 0.50 6.44
N LYS A 357 -9.28 0.27 5.17
CA LYS A 357 -8.78 -1.03 4.70
C LYS A 357 -7.48 -0.87 3.91
N LEU A 358 -6.45 -1.56 4.39
CA LEU A 358 -5.08 -1.70 3.85
C LEU A 358 -4.99 -2.44 2.50
N ILE A 359 -6.11 -2.59 1.77
CA ILE A 359 -6.30 -3.53 0.65
C ILE A 359 -5.66 -3.04 -0.66
N PHE A 360 -5.35 -1.75 -0.77
CA PHE A 360 -4.99 -1.11 -2.04
C PHE A 360 -3.54 -1.33 -2.51
N ILE A 361 -2.64 -1.77 -1.61
CA ILE A 361 -1.18 -1.84 -1.85
C ILE A 361 -0.78 -3.09 -2.65
N SER A 362 -1.40 -4.23 -2.37
CA SER A 362 -1.00 -5.51 -2.95
C SER A 362 -1.22 -5.56 -4.47
N SER A 363 -2.30 -4.97 -4.98
CA SER A 363 -2.52 -4.93 -6.44
C SER A 363 -1.49 -4.08 -7.17
N THR A 364 -1.08 -2.95 -6.59
CA THR A 364 -0.03 -2.05 -7.10
C THR A 364 1.35 -2.72 -7.14
N VAL A 365 1.77 -3.35 -6.05
CA VAL A 365 3.07 -4.02 -5.94
C VAL A 365 3.11 -5.30 -6.82
N ASN A 366 2.01 -6.06 -6.87
CA ASN A 366 1.91 -7.25 -7.74
C ASN A 366 1.92 -6.89 -9.23
N MET A 367 1.29 -5.78 -9.65
CA MET A 367 1.36 -5.31 -11.04
C MET A 367 2.79 -4.93 -11.46
N MET A 368 3.57 -4.34 -10.55
CA MET A 368 4.98 -4.00 -10.79
C MET A 368 5.87 -5.24 -10.94
N ARG A 369 5.68 -6.27 -10.09
CA ARG A 369 6.44 -7.52 -10.15
C ARG A 369 6.30 -8.23 -11.50
N ILE A 370 5.11 -8.21 -12.08
CA ILE A 370 4.83 -8.86 -13.37
C ILE A 370 5.47 -8.08 -14.54
N LYS A 371 5.60 -6.76 -14.44
CA LYS A 371 5.98 -5.90 -15.59
C LYS A 371 7.44 -5.43 -15.59
N MET A 372 8.09 -5.32 -14.42
CA MET A 372 9.52 -4.95 -14.31
C MET A 372 10.48 -6.14 -14.48
N GLY A 373 10.01 -7.31 -14.93
CA GLY A 373 10.89 -8.40 -15.36
C GLY A 373 11.85 -8.90 -14.26
N THR A 374 11.46 -8.83 -12.98
CA THR A 374 12.15 -9.60 -11.94
C THR A 374 11.78 -11.06 -12.13
N THR A 375 12.42 -11.68 -13.10
CA THR A 375 12.48 -13.13 -13.23
C THR A 375 12.96 -13.67 -11.90
N ALA A 376 12.07 -14.35 -11.18
CA ALA A 376 12.50 -15.40 -10.30
C ALA A 376 13.38 -16.31 -11.18
N HIS A 377 14.69 -16.34 -10.91
CA HIS A 377 15.54 -17.36 -11.48
C HIS A 377 14.96 -18.70 -11.02
N THR A 378 14.22 -19.33 -11.91
CA THR A 378 13.94 -20.74 -11.87
C THR A 378 15.29 -21.42 -11.96
N TYR A 379 15.78 -21.94 -10.83
CA TYR A 379 16.83 -22.95 -10.86
C TYR A 379 16.27 -24.10 -11.69
N GLY A 380 16.78 -24.22 -12.92
CA GLY A 380 16.55 -25.37 -13.77
C GLY A 380 17.10 -26.61 -13.06
N ALA A 381 16.26 -27.61 -12.94
CA ALA A 381 16.70 -28.96 -12.64
C ALA A 381 17.47 -29.49 -13.85
N THR A 382 18.72 -29.86 -13.63
CA THR A 382 19.42 -30.94 -14.35
C THR A 382 20.01 -31.86 -13.31
#